data_AF-A0A815DLR8-F1
#
_entry.id   AF-A0A815DLR8-F1
#
_cell.length_a   1.000
_cell.length_b   1.000
_cell.length_c   1.000
_cell.angle_alpha   90.00
_cell.angle_beta   90.00
_cell.angle_gamma   90.00
#
_symmetry.space_group_name_H-M   'P 1'
#
loop_
_entity.id
_entity.type
_entity.pdbx_description
1 polymer ?
#
loop_
_entity_poly.entity_id
_entity_poly.type
_entity_poly.pdbx_seq_one_letter_code
_entity_poly.pdbx_strand_id
1 'polypeptide(L)'
;MHHVEMNNIGIKTQPETIAVSSVQPKLDSVKIGSSNSTVPKPMAMHKTITHHATSKNQEFAAPGTCKELFCKGRHCAKCQKCRDWYYTGDAASRQWICNFRSWKDNDWMRYNDDNYWERFKRRAGATCTLGGSLYHRIPYDHIYYLNRRSILSTITNTSCKKIKIYQVDAFTDQLFGGNSAAVCPLDKWLPDSLMQQIAAENNLADTAFFVPNSNNDGYELRWFTPQLEIDLCGHATLAAAHIIFTEMSSMNEEIKFQTKKAGELKVTRQKENTLYTLNFPARPVAKTDLPDGLLSALRSNVTPIEVYKARDHMLVYESEADVRQLSPDFMTLANIDAVFSVIATAPGDQVDFVSRFFAPSAGIPEDPVTGSAHCSLTPYWAKRLGKNQLHTYQISARKGELWCENQGDRVLVSGKAITYLKGEINV
;
A
#
# COMPACT_ATOMS: atom_id res chain seq x y z
N MET A 1 -11.90 6.14 -71.36
CA MET A 1 -13.28 6.40 -70.90
C MET A 1 -13.33 5.97 -69.45
N HIS A 2 -13.40 6.78 -68.39
CA HIS A 2 -13.65 8.20 -68.18
C HIS A 2 -12.67 8.73 -67.09
N HIS A 3 -12.13 9.92 -67.32
CA HIS A 3 -11.55 10.81 -66.31
C HIS A 3 -12.62 11.85 -65.94
N VAL A 4 -12.83 12.12 -64.64
CA VAL A 4 -13.38 13.37 -64.06
C VAL A 4 -12.87 13.40 -62.61
N GLU A 5 -11.81 14.12 -62.24
CA GLU A 5 -11.62 15.58 -62.04
C GLU A 5 -12.45 16.25 -60.92
N MET A 6 -11.72 17.07 -60.16
CA MET A 6 -12.05 17.74 -58.90
C MET A 6 -13.20 18.75 -59.02
N ASN A 7 -13.86 19.05 -57.89
CA ASN A 7 -14.33 20.42 -57.65
C ASN A 7 -14.30 20.79 -56.15
N ASN A 8 -13.50 21.83 -55.88
CA ASN A 8 -13.55 22.67 -54.68
C ASN A 8 -14.80 23.56 -54.73
N ILE A 9 -15.54 23.67 -53.64
CA ILE A 9 -16.35 24.87 -53.35
C ILE A 9 -16.15 25.20 -51.87
N GLY A 10 -15.44 26.29 -51.62
CA GLY A 10 -15.36 26.92 -50.31
C GLY A 10 -16.58 27.81 -50.06
N ILE A 11 -17.07 27.81 -48.82
CA ILE A 11 -17.93 28.88 -48.30
C ILE A 11 -17.31 29.35 -46.98
N LYS A 12 -16.92 30.63 -46.98
CA LYS A 12 -16.57 31.43 -45.81
C LYS A 12 -17.87 31.86 -45.13
N THR A 13 -17.98 31.69 -43.81
CA THR A 13 -18.81 32.55 -42.96
C THR A 13 -18.12 32.80 -41.62
N GLN A 14 -18.24 34.05 -41.18
CA GLN A 14 -17.53 34.74 -40.11
C GLN A 14 -17.97 34.32 -38.68
N PRO A 15 -17.20 34.69 -37.63
CA PRO A 15 -17.38 34.17 -36.28
C PRO A 15 -18.52 34.88 -35.52
N GLU A 16 -19.39 34.10 -34.90
CA GLU A 16 -20.38 34.61 -33.95
C GLU A 16 -19.76 34.78 -32.56
N THR A 17 -19.61 36.05 -32.19
CA THR A 17 -19.39 36.53 -30.82
C THR A 17 -20.65 36.26 -29.99
N ILE A 18 -20.58 35.34 -29.02
CA ILE A 18 -21.61 35.20 -27.99
C ILE A 18 -21.10 35.85 -26.69
N ALA A 19 -21.84 36.86 -26.26
CA ALA A 19 -21.59 37.66 -25.07
C ALA A 19 -21.69 36.80 -23.79
N VAL A 20 -20.68 36.95 -22.93
CA VAL A 20 -20.67 36.45 -21.56
C VAL A 20 -21.62 37.32 -20.72
N SER A 21 -22.81 36.81 -20.39
CA SER A 21 -23.67 37.42 -19.39
C SER A 21 -23.30 36.90 -18.00
N SER A 22 -22.65 37.76 -17.22
CA SER A 22 -22.36 37.56 -15.81
C SER A 22 -23.65 37.64 -14.99
N VAL A 23 -24.18 36.49 -14.55
CA VAL A 23 -25.24 36.43 -13.55
C VAL A 23 -24.60 36.26 -12.18
N GLN A 24 -24.53 37.35 -11.41
CA GLN A 24 -24.21 37.32 -9.98
C GLN A 24 -25.45 36.84 -9.19
N PRO A 25 -25.34 35.85 -8.29
CA PRO A 25 -26.37 35.61 -7.30
C PRO A 25 -26.29 36.67 -6.19
N LYS A 26 -27.43 37.33 -5.96
CA LYS A 26 -27.67 38.28 -4.85
C LYS A 26 -27.44 37.57 -3.51
N LEU A 27 -26.55 38.15 -2.70
CA LEU A 27 -26.41 37.86 -1.28
C LEU A 27 -27.57 38.50 -0.53
N ASP A 28 -28.54 37.70 -0.11
CA ASP A 28 -29.56 38.14 0.83
C ASP A 28 -28.97 38.21 2.24
N SER A 29 -29.00 39.43 2.79
CA SER A 29 -28.59 39.78 4.13
C SER A 29 -29.52 39.15 5.17
N VAL A 30 -29.06 38.11 5.86
CA VAL A 30 -29.70 37.58 7.06
C VAL A 30 -29.26 38.39 8.27
N LYS A 31 -30.23 39.01 8.95
CA LYS A 31 -30.08 39.74 10.21
C LYS A 31 -29.53 38.80 11.30
N ILE A 32 -28.38 39.17 11.87
CA ILE A 32 -27.82 38.54 13.08
C ILE A 32 -28.59 39.09 14.28
N GLY A 33 -29.44 38.23 14.86
CA GLY A 33 -30.05 38.44 16.16
C GLY A 33 -29.07 38.10 17.27
N SER A 34 -28.87 39.06 18.18
CA SER A 34 -28.14 38.91 19.43
C SER A 34 -28.86 37.93 20.37
N SER A 35 -28.16 36.89 20.82
CA SER A 35 -28.49 36.24 22.09
C SER A 35 -27.22 35.70 22.75
N ASN A 36 -27.01 36.16 23.97
CA ASN A 36 -25.95 35.76 24.89
C ASN A 36 -26.10 34.27 25.24
N SER A 37 -25.06 33.48 25.01
CA SER A 37 -24.83 32.26 25.80
C SER A 37 -23.34 32.06 26.05
N THR A 38 -23.01 32.05 27.33
CA THR A 38 -21.68 31.90 27.92
C THR A 38 -21.19 30.46 27.79
N VAL A 39 -20.05 30.25 27.12
CA VAL A 39 -19.32 28.97 27.07
C VAL A 39 -18.19 28.97 28.11
N PRO A 40 -18.14 28.03 29.08
CA PRO A 40 -16.99 27.86 29.97
C PRO A 40 -15.87 27.02 29.33
N LYS A 41 -14.61 27.47 29.50
CA LYS A 41 -13.38 26.73 29.14
C LYS A 41 -13.19 25.50 30.04
N PRO A 42 -12.67 24.37 29.54
CA PRO A 42 -12.31 23.23 30.39
C PRO A 42 -10.99 23.47 31.13
N MET A 43 -11.06 23.45 32.48
CA MET A 43 -9.91 23.37 33.39
C MET A 43 -9.41 21.92 33.48
N ALA A 44 -8.12 21.71 33.24
CA ALA A 44 -7.44 20.46 33.54
C ALA A 44 -7.11 20.38 35.05
N MET A 45 -7.75 19.45 35.77
CA MET A 45 -7.40 19.08 37.14
C MET A 45 -6.33 17.98 37.11
N HIS A 46 -5.14 18.25 37.66
CA HIS A 46 -4.22 17.20 38.12
C HIS A 46 -4.41 17.04 39.64
N LYS A 47 -4.92 15.89 40.06
CA LYS A 47 -5.00 15.49 41.48
C LYS A 47 -3.67 14.86 41.89
N THR A 48 -3.01 15.50 42.86
CA THR A 48 -1.92 14.94 43.66
C THR A 48 -2.54 14.11 44.79
N ILE A 49 -2.19 12.83 44.92
CA ILE A 49 -2.48 12.02 46.10
C ILE A 49 -1.17 11.37 46.57
N THR A 50 -0.74 11.80 47.75
CA THR A 50 0.29 11.19 48.61
C THR A 50 -0.31 10.06 49.44
N HIS A 51 0.38 8.91 49.51
CA HIS A 51 0.20 7.96 50.61
C HIS A 51 1.55 7.51 51.17
N HIS A 52 1.70 7.71 52.48
CA HIS A 52 2.64 7.00 53.36
C HIS A 52 2.07 5.62 53.70
N ALA A 53 2.92 4.59 53.70
CA ALA A 53 2.76 3.44 54.59
C ALA A 53 4.10 2.74 54.87
N THR A 54 4.19 2.28 56.10
CA THR A 54 5.32 1.77 56.89
C THR A 54 5.76 0.34 56.58
N SER A 55 6.95 0.02 57.09
CA SER A 55 7.70 -1.24 57.17
C SER A 55 6.94 -2.51 57.59
N LYS A 56 7.35 -3.67 57.02
CA LYS A 56 8.10 -4.75 57.72
C LYS A 56 8.48 -5.91 56.78
N ASN A 57 9.70 -6.40 56.97
CA ASN A 57 10.39 -7.50 56.28
C ASN A 57 9.75 -8.87 56.49
N GLN A 58 9.86 -9.77 55.49
CA GLN A 58 10.60 -11.04 55.63
C GLN A 58 10.80 -11.74 54.27
N GLU A 59 11.99 -12.32 54.12
CA GLU A 59 12.65 -12.85 52.93
C GLU A 59 12.14 -14.25 52.50
N PHE A 60 12.34 -14.63 51.23
CA PHE A 60 13.09 -15.82 50.77
C PHE A 60 13.41 -15.71 49.26
N ALA A 61 14.65 -16.07 48.86
CA ALA A 61 15.30 -15.95 47.55
C ALA A 61 14.75 -16.94 46.49
N ALA A 62 14.94 -16.89 45.16
CA ALA A 62 15.88 -16.29 44.16
C ALA A 62 15.17 -16.29 42.76
N PRO A 63 15.76 -15.97 41.58
CA PRO A 63 16.96 -15.22 41.21
C PRO A 63 16.61 -13.91 40.46
N GLY A 64 17.16 -12.79 40.94
CA GLY A 64 16.81 -11.44 40.48
C GLY A 64 17.41 -11.07 39.12
N THR A 65 16.51 -10.87 38.17
CA THR A 65 16.58 -9.94 37.05
C THR A 65 17.08 -8.55 37.44
N CYS A 66 17.78 -7.89 36.51
CA CYS A 66 18.16 -6.47 36.51
C CYS A 66 17.13 -5.56 37.19
N LYS A 67 17.52 -4.93 38.30
CA LYS A 67 16.87 -3.69 38.76
C LYS A 67 17.67 -2.48 38.27
N GLU A 68 17.03 -1.83 37.30
CA GLU A 68 17.11 -0.41 36.97
C GLU A 68 17.66 0.47 38.11
N LEU A 69 18.86 1.01 37.91
CA LEU A 69 19.26 2.26 38.54
C LEU A 69 19.03 3.38 37.52
N PHE A 70 17.82 3.95 37.61
CA PHE A 70 17.51 5.28 37.09
C PHE A 70 18.53 6.29 37.62
N CYS A 71 19.40 6.77 36.74
CA CYS A 71 20.37 7.80 37.06
C CYS A 71 19.65 9.17 37.07
N LYS A 72 19.00 9.51 38.19
CA LYS A 72 18.50 10.86 38.43
C LYS A 72 19.69 11.82 38.66
N GLY A 73 20.23 12.37 37.58
CA GLY A 73 20.69 13.75 37.49
C GLY A 73 21.65 14.33 38.54
N ARG A 74 22.39 13.52 39.31
CA ARG A 74 23.47 14.02 40.18
C ARG A 74 24.69 13.12 40.08
N HIS A 75 25.80 13.75 39.71
CA HIS A 75 27.12 13.13 39.56
C HIS A 75 27.47 12.20 40.73
N CYS A 76 27.79 10.95 40.44
CA CYS A 76 28.54 10.11 41.37
C CYS A 76 29.93 10.74 41.55
N ALA A 77 30.12 11.47 42.65
CA ALA A 77 31.35 12.22 42.92
C ALA A 77 32.56 11.36 43.36
N LYS A 78 32.50 10.03 43.20
CA LYS A 78 33.58 9.13 43.67
C LYS A 78 34.26 8.28 42.60
N CYS A 79 33.94 8.45 41.32
CA CYS A 79 34.75 7.83 40.26
C CYS A 79 34.94 8.79 39.08
N GLN A 80 36.09 9.48 39.05
CA GLN A 80 36.48 10.36 37.94
C GLN A 80 36.79 9.61 36.63
N LYS A 81 36.80 8.27 36.62
CA LYS A 81 37.22 7.45 35.48
C LYS A 81 36.09 6.80 34.66
N CYS A 82 34.84 6.88 35.12
CA CYS A 82 33.72 6.19 34.45
C CYS A 82 32.74 7.16 33.76
N ARG A 83 33.19 8.34 33.31
CA ARG A 83 32.30 9.32 32.65
C ARG A 83 31.87 8.93 31.23
N ASP A 84 32.53 7.97 30.60
CA ASP A 84 32.42 7.75 29.15
C ASP A 84 31.81 6.40 28.73
N TRP A 85 31.12 5.70 29.64
CA TRP A 85 30.61 4.35 29.36
C TRP A 85 29.14 4.21 29.76
N TYR A 86 28.30 3.82 28.81
CA TYR A 86 26.94 3.37 29.07
C TYR A 86 26.70 2.04 28.37
N TYR A 87 25.90 1.18 28.99
CA TYR A 87 25.50 -0.10 28.46
C TYR A 87 24.32 0.08 27.50
N THR A 88 24.51 -0.25 26.22
CA THR A 88 23.40 -0.37 25.25
C THR A 88 23.54 -1.71 24.54
N GLY A 89 23.03 -2.79 25.13
CA GLY A 89 23.14 -4.10 24.51
C GLY A 89 22.19 -5.13 25.08
N ASP A 90 21.45 -5.77 24.19
CA ASP A 90 20.74 -7.03 24.37
C ASP A 90 21.54 -8.05 25.21
N ALA A 91 20.86 -8.74 26.13
CA ALA A 91 21.46 -9.64 27.13
C ALA A 91 22.20 -10.84 26.51
N ALA A 92 21.96 -11.14 25.23
CA ALA A 92 22.58 -12.29 24.55
C ALA A 92 24.03 -12.06 24.07
N SER A 93 24.47 -10.83 23.81
CA SER A 93 25.75 -10.60 23.09
C SER A 93 26.93 -10.12 23.95
N ARG A 94 26.71 -9.66 25.19
CA ARG A 94 27.75 -9.14 26.12
C ARG A 94 28.80 -8.20 25.48
N GLN A 95 28.43 -7.45 24.44
CA GLN A 95 29.33 -6.49 23.82
C GLN A 95 29.24 -5.11 24.50
N TRP A 96 30.40 -4.56 24.87
CA TRP A 96 30.54 -3.21 25.39
C TRP A 96 30.92 -2.28 24.24
N ILE A 97 30.09 -1.26 23.95
CA ILE A 97 30.39 -0.25 22.94
C ILE A 97 30.64 1.09 23.65
N CYS A 98 31.81 1.69 23.41
CA CYS A 98 32.15 3.03 23.88
C CYS A 98 31.51 4.07 22.96
N ASN A 99 30.62 4.93 23.46
CA ASN A 99 30.03 6.00 22.66
C ASN A 99 30.80 7.31 22.85
N PHE A 100 31.45 7.80 21.81
CA PHE A 100 32.00 9.16 21.77
C PHE A 100 30.86 10.15 21.49
N ARG A 101 30.26 10.70 22.55
CA ARG A 101 29.42 11.91 22.45
C ARG A 101 29.75 12.90 23.57
N SER A 102 30.77 13.72 23.32
CA SER A 102 30.63 15.17 23.27
C SER A 102 32.01 15.81 23.12
N TRP A 103 32.22 16.57 22.04
CA TRP A 103 32.88 17.84 22.21
C TRP A 103 32.17 18.83 21.30
N LYS A 104 31.53 19.81 21.93
CA LYS A 104 31.08 21.01 21.25
C LYS A 104 32.34 21.78 20.82
N ASP A 105 32.23 22.41 19.66
CA ASP A 105 33.08 23.48 19.14
C ASP A 105 34.44 23.07 18.52
N ASN A 106 34.47 23.09 17.19
CA ASN A 106 35.56 23.46 16.27
C ASN A 106 37.04 23.49 16.76
N ASP A 107 37.59 22.37 17.23
CA ASP A 107 39.05 22.20 17.35
C ASP A 107 39.54 20.93 16.60
N TRP A 108 39.39 20.94 15.28
CA TRP A 108 40.14 20.06 14.38
C TRP A 108 41.45 20.74 13.97
N MET A 109 42.41 20.88 14.89
CA MET A 109 43.84 21.02 14.60
C MET A 109 44.61 21.26 15.90
N ARG A 110 45.47 20.29 16.26
CA ARG A 110 46.61 20.28 17.20
C ARG A 110 46.44 19.17 18.22
N TYR A 111 47.10 18.04 17.97
CA TYR A 111 47.95 17.32 18.92
C TYR A 111 48.48 16.08 18.20
N ASN A 112 49.54 16.28 17.41
CA ASN A 112 50.45 15.22 16.99
C ASN A 112 51.61 15.25 18.01
N ASP A 113 51.37 14.72 19.22
CA ASP A 113 52.41 14.59 20.24
C ASP A 113 52.46 13.12 20.68
N ASP A 114 53.53 12.42 20.29
CA ASP A 114 53.80 11.03 20.63
C ASP A 114 53.81 10.77 22.15
N ASN A 115 53.92 11.83 22.97
CA ASN A 115 53.80 11.74 24.42
C ASN A 115 52.36 11.65 24.95
N TYR A 116 51.33 11.83 24.12
CA TYR A 116 49.94 11.57 24.53
C TYR A 116 49.72 10.07 24.78
N TRP A 117 50.31 9.23 23.92
CA TRP A 117 50.18 7.77 24.01
C TRP A 117 50.94 7.16 25.18
N GLU A 118 52.11 7.69 25.53
CA GLU A 118 52.81 7.28 26.75
C GLU A 118 52.12 7.75 28.05
N ARG A 119 51.42 8.90 28.00
CA ARG A 119 50.57 9.35 29.12
C ARG A 119 49.29 8.51 29.27
N PHE A 120 48.70 8.07 28.16
CA PHE A 120 47.56 7.15 28.14
C PHE A 120 47.95 5.76 28.67
N LYS A 121 49.09 5.20 28.25
CA LYS A 121 49.65 3.93 28.77
C LYS A 121 49.88 3.98 30.28
N ARG A 122 50.40 5.10 30.82
CA ARG A 122 50.56 5.31 32.27
C ARG A 122 49.24 5.40 33.03
N ARG A 123 48.19 6.03 32.46
CA ARG A 123 46.85 6.11 33.08
C ARG A 123 46.06 4.80 33.01
N ALA A 124 46.26 4.03 31.95
CA ALA A 124 45.67 2.71 31.73
C ALA A 124 46.30 1.59 32.59
N GLY A 125 47.38 1.89 33.32
CA GLY A 125 48.04 0.97 34.27
C GLY A 125 47.51 1.03 35.71
N ALA A 126 46.49 1.83 36.02
CA ALA A 126 45.99 1.96 37.38
C ALA A 126 44.89 0.92 37.69
N THR A 127 45.22 -0.05 38.54
CA THR A 127 44.28 -0.99 39.15
C THR A 127 43.17 -0.25 39.90
N CYS A 128 41.91 -0.61 39.64
CA CYS A 128 40.76 -0.16 40.42
C CYS A 128 40.23 -1.34 41.23
N THR A 129 40.31 -1.25 42.54
CA THR A 129 39.65 -2.16 43.48
C THR A 129 38.28 -1.60 43.83
N LEU A 130 37.23 -2.38 43.56
CA LEU A 130 35.89 -2.12 44.06
C LEU A 130 35.52 -3.28 44.98
N GLY A 131 35.32 -3.02 46.28
CA GLY A 131 34.81 -4.01 47.23
C GLY A 131 35.68 -5.26 47.42
N GLY A 132 37.01 -5.13 47.37
CA GLY A 132 37.93 -6.25 47.66
C GLY A 132 38.08 -7.31 46.57
N SER A 133 37.45 -7.14 45.40
CA SER A 133 37.61 -8.06 44.26
C SER A 133 38.60 -7.50 43.23
N LEU A 134 39.55 -8.35 42.79
CA LEU A 134 40.54 -8.05 41.76
C LEU A 134 39.95 -8.39 40.39
N TYR A 135 39.73 -7.39 39.54
CA TYR A 135 39.27 -7.63 38.16
C TYR A 135 40.46 -7.92 37.25
N HIS A 136 40.52 -9.13 36.69
CA HIS A 136 41.60 -9.51 35.77
C HIS A 136 41.46 -8.87 34.39
N ARG A 137 42.63 -8.56 33.84
CA ARG A 137 42.92 -7.92 32.56
C ARG A 137 42.48 -8.82 31.41
N ILE A 138 41.86 -8.26 30.37
CA ILE A 138 41.73 -8.93 29.06
C ILE A 138 43.16 -9.02 28.46
N PRO A 139 43.64 -10.21 28.05
CA PRO A 139 44.93 -10.32 27.36
C PRO A 139 44.95 -9.45 26.10
N TYR A 140 46.10 -8.82 25.82
CA TYR A 140 46.28 -7.96 24.64
C TYR A 140 45.94 -8.68 23.32
N ASP A 141 45.96 -10.02 23.32
CA ASP A 141 45.70 -10.88 22.18
C ASP A 141 44.21 -10.92 21.76
N HIS A 142 43.32 -10.28 22.54
CA HIS A 142 41.88 -10.18 22.23
C HIS A 142 41.42 -8.74 21.97
N ILE A 143 42.33 -7.79 21.81
CA ILE A 143 41.98 -6.46 21.28
C ILE A 143 42.11 -6.53 19.75
N TYR A 144 41.02 -6.83 19.07
CA TYR A 144 40.95 -6.73 17.62
C TYR A 144 41.18 -5.27 17.21
N TYR A 145 42.35 -5.00 16.61
CA TYR A 145 42.58 -3.79 15.84
C TYR A 145 41.70 -3.83 14.59
N LEU A 146 40.48 -3.34 14.69
CA LEU A 146 39.73 -2.98 13.49
C LEU A 146 40.16 -1.55 13.12
N ASN A 147 41.02 -1.47 12.10
CA ASN A 147 41.48 -0.22 11.50
C ASN A 147 40.26 0.67 11.19
N ARG A 148 40.36 2.00 11.34
CA ARG A 148 39.19 2.89 11.15
C ARG A 148 38.60 2.79 9.73
N ARG A 149 39.42 2.39 8.74
CA ARG A 149 38.96 2.02 7.38
C ARG A 149 38.13 0.73 7.37
N SER A 150 38.44 -0.25 8.22
CA SER A 150 37.67 -1.50 8.31
C SER A 150 36.39 -1.34 9.15
N ILE A 151 36.38 -0.55 10.24
CA ILE A 151 35.12 -0.22 10.96
C ILE A 151 34.21 0.65 10.09
N LEU A 152 34.75 1.63 9.37
CA LEU A 152 33.94 2.34 8.39
C LEU A 152 33.43 1.35 7.35
N SER A 153 34.23 0.47 6.73
CA SER A 153 33.68 -0.50 5.77
C SER A 153 32.69 -1.52 6.36
N THR A 154 32.80 -1.87 7.64
CA THR A 154 31.92 -2.88 8.29
C THR A 154 30.66 -2.27 8.88
N ILE A 155 30.66 -0.98 9.24
CA ILE A 155 29.48 -0.24 9.73
C ILE A 155 28.83 0.61 8.61
N THR A 156 29.50 0.82 7.46
CA THR A 156 28.94 1.59 6.32
C THR A 156 28.43 0.73 5.16
N ASN A 157 28.33 -0.59 5.31
CA ASN A 157 27.72 -1.44 4.30
C ASN A 157 26.29 -1.89 4.65
N THR A 158 25.54 -1.07 5.39
CA THR A 158 24.09 -1.01 5.18
C THR A 158 23.85 -0.22 3.90
N SER A 159 24.23 -0.79 2.75
CA SER A 159 23.87 -0.18 1.47
C SER A 159 22.35 -0.17 1.43
N CYS A 160 21.76 1.01 1.57
CA CYS A 160 20.34 1.22 1.34
C CYS A 160 19.99 0.62 -0.03
N LYS A 161 19.24 -0.47 -0.04
CA LYS A 161 18.90 -1.16 -1.27
C LYS A 161 17.84 -0.32 -1.96
N LYS A 162 18.11 0.06 -3.20
CA LYS A 162 17.14 0.77 -4.04
C LYS A 162 16.32 -0.25 -4.82
N ILE A 163 15.00 -0.10 -4.79
CA ILE A 163 14.07 -0.89 -5.60
C ILE A 163 13.23 0.07 -6.43
N LYS A 164 13.09 -0.20 -7.73
CA LYS A 164 12.20 0.59 -8.59
C LYS A 164 10.75 0.37 -8.17
N ILE A 165 9.99 1.45 -8.11
CA ILE A 165 8.54 1.41 -7.89
C ILE A 165 7.84 2.18 -9.00
N TYR A 166 6.74 1.62 -9.46
CA TYR A 166 5.82 2.24 -10.39
C TYR A 166 4.43 2.25 -9.77
N GLN A 167 3.70 3.34 -9.91
CA GLN A 167 2.28 3.36 -9.61
C GLN A 167 1.50 3.44 -10.92
N VAL A 168 0.60 2.49 -11.12
CA VAL A 168 -0.14 2.30 -12.37
C VAL A 168 -1.63 2.30 -12.07
N ASP A 169 -2.37 3.10 -12.83
CA ASP A 169 -3.82 3.05 -12.86
C ASP A 169 -4.24 2.03 -13.94
N ALA A 170 -4.78 0.88 -13.52
CA ALA A 170 -5.26 -0.19 -14.40
C ALA A 170 -6.75 0.00 -14.75
N PHE A 171 -7.15 -0.50 -15.92
CA PHE A 171 -8.50 -0.36 -16.50
C PHE A 171 -8.90 1.11 -16.78
N THR A 172 -7.94 1.93 -17.19
CA THR A 172 -8.16 3.33 -17.58
C THR A 172 -7.04 3.79 -18.53
N ASP A 173 -7.32 4.79 -19.36
CA ASP A 173 -6.31 5.59 -20.07
C ASP A 173 -6.19 7.02 -19.54
N GLN A 174 -6.96 7.36 -18.50
CA GLN A 174 -6.89 8.63 -17.80
C GLN A 174 -6.27 8.45 -16.43
N LEU A 175 -5.33 9.34 -16.08
CA LEU A 175 -4.78 9.42 -14.73
C LEU A 175 -5.91 9.66 -13.71
N PHE A 176 -5.73 9.10 -12.51
CA PHE A 176 -6.69 9.19 -11.40
C PHE A 176 -7.98 8.39 -11.62
N GLY A 177 -8.10 7.70 -12.77
CA GLY A 177 -9.16 6.72 -13.02
C GLY A 177 -8.76 5.30 -12.63
N GLY A 178 -9.61 4.34 -12.94
CA GLY A 178 -9.27 2.92 -12.83
C GLY A 178 -8.91 2.47 -11.41
N ASN A 179 -8.16 1.36 -11.32
CA ASN A 179 -7.69 0.79 -10.06
C ASN A 179 -6.17 0.88 -9.93
N SER A 180 -5.70 1.54 -8.87
CA SER A 180 -4.29 1.87 -8.68
C SER A 180 -3.52 0.74 -8.00
N ALA A 181 -2.42 0.31 -8.60
CA ALA A 181 -1.48 -0.64 -8.00
C ALA A 181 -0.05 -0.11 -8.02
N ALA A 182 0.71 -0.43 -6.97
CA ALA A 182 2.17 -0.34 -7.01
C ALA A 182 2.74 -1.58 -7.70
N VAL A 183 3.81 -1.39 -8.46
CA VAL A 183 4.54 -2.47 -9.15
C VAL A 183 6.02 -2.30 -8.85
N CYS A 184 6.62 -3.35 -8.31
CA CYS A 184 8.01 -3.41 -7.90
C CYS A 184 8.71 -4.55 -8.66
N PRO A 185 9.36 -4.27 -9.80
CA PRO A 185 10.22 -5.24 -10.47
C PRO A 185 11.44 -5.58 -9.60
N LEU A 186 11.75 -6.86 -9.45
CA LEU A 186 12.85 -7.36 -8.63
C LEU A 186 13.75 -8.30 -9.44
N ASP A 187 15.05 -8.31 -9.13
CA ASP A 187 15.98 -9.33 -9.68
C ASP A 187 15.86 -10.67 -8.95
N LYS A 188 15.52 -10.61 -7.66
CA LYS A 188 15.32 -11.76 -6.77
C LYS A 188 14.32 -11.43 -5.69
N TRP A 189 13.64 -12.45 -5.19
CA TRP A 189 12.67 -12.29 -4.12
C TRP A 189 13.28 -11.62 -2.89
N LEU A 190 12.53 -10.67 -2.35
CA LEU A 190 12.76 -10.10 -1.02
C LEU A 190 12.18 -11.04 0.05
N PRO A 191 12.58 -10.89 1.32
CA PRO A 191 11.86 -11.52 2.42
C PRO A 191 10.38 -11.14 2.41
N ASP A 192 9.52 -12.11 2.70
CA ASP A 192 8.05 -11.91 2.72
C ASP A 192 7.64 -10.77 3.65
N SER A 193 8.28 -10.67 4.82
CA SER A 193 8.05 -9.58 5.78
C SER A 193 8.39 -8.21 5.20
N LEU A 194 9.42 -8.11 4.35
CA LEU A 194 9.79 -6.85 3.72
C LEU A 194 8.83 -6.46 2.61
N MET A 195 8.39 -7.41 1.77
CA MET A 195 7.34 -7.13 0.76
C MET A 195 6.04 -6.67 1.41
N GLN A 196 5.66 -7.29 2.52
CA GLN A 196 4.48 -6.87 3.30
C GLN A 196 4.65 -5.46 3.87
N GLN A 197 5.83 -5.12 4.41
CA GLN A 197 6.13 -3.77 4.91
C GLN A 197 6.07 -2.72 3.80
N ILE A 198 6.64 -3.02 2.62
CA ILE A 198 6.58 -2.12 1.45
C ILE A 198 5.11 -1.92 1.02
N ALA A 199 4.32 -2.99 0.94
CA ALA A 199 2.91 -2.90 0.56
C ALA A 199 2.09 -2.06 1.57
N ALA A 200 2.37 -2.24 2.86
CA ALA A 200 1.76 -1.44 3.93
C ALA A 200 2.15 0.05 3.84
N GLU A 201 3.43 0.35 3.60
CA GLU A 201 3.94 1.73 3.46
C GLU A 201 3.37 2.43 2.22
N ASN A 202 3.26 1.72 1.10
CA ASN A 202 2.66 2.26 -0.14
C ASN A 202 1.17 2.60 0.06
N ASN A 203 0.47 1.83 0.89
CA ASN A 203 -0.95 2.03 1.23
C ASN A 203 -1.86 2.19 -0.01
N LEU A 204 -1.56 1.45 -1.08
CA LEU A 204 -2.42 1.29 -2.26
C LEU A 204 -3.27 0.03 -2.12
N ALA A 205 -4.22 -0.17 -3.04
CA ALA A 205 -5.06 -1.38 -3.05
C ALA A 205 -4.20 -2.65 -3.04
N ASP A 206 -3.22 -2.70 -3.93
CA ASP A 206 -2.25 -3.79 -4.01
C ASP A 206 -0.86 -3.30 -4.43
N THR A 207 0.17 -4.00 -3.95
CA THR A 207 1.53 -3.94 -4.48
C THR A 207 1.90 -5.27 -5.13
N ALA A 208 2.18 -5.24 -6.43
CA ALA A 208 2.69 -6.36 -7.20
C ALA A 208 4.22 -6.39 -7.17
N PHE A 209 4.78 -7.56 -6.87
CA PHE A 209 6.21 -7.84 -6.99
C PHE A 209 6.40 -8.95 -8.00
N PHE A 210 7.36 -8.79 -8.90
CA PHE A 210 7.71 -9.86 -9.84
C PHE A 210 9.21 -10.01 -10.02
N VAL A 211 9.63 -11.24 -10.32
CA VAL A 211 11.01 -11.61 -10.67
C VAL A 211 11.01 -12.39 -11.98
N PRO A 212 12.09 -12.36 -12.78
CA PRO A 212 12.24 -13.28 -13.90
C PRO A 212 12.13 -14.74 -13.43
N ASN A 213 11.44 -15.58 -14.19
CA ASN A 213 11.37 -17.00 -13.87
C ASN A 213 12.66 -17.74 -14.23
N SER A 214 12.84 -18.95 -13.69
CA SER A 214 14.05 -19.75 -13.91
C SER A 214 14.27 -20.19 -15.36
N ASN A 215 13.20 -20.28 -16.16
CA ASN A 215 13.25 -20.70 -17.56
C ASN A 215 13.45 -19.52 -18.54
N ASN A 216 13.51 -18.28 -18.04
CA ASN A 216 13.57 -17.04 -18.83
C ASN A 216 12.47 -16.90 -19.89
N ASP A 217 11.29 -17.48 -19.67
CA ASP A 217 10.14 -17.41 -20.58
C ASP A 217 8.93 -16.66 -19.98
N GLY A 218 9.13 -16.01 -18.84
CA GLY A 218 8.11 -15.27 -18.11
C GLY A 218 8.62 -14.75 -16.77
N TYR A 219 7.69 -14.55 -15.84
CA TYR A 219 7.96 -14.00 -14.52
C TYR A 219 7.24 -14.80 -13.44
N GLU A 220 7.78 -14.83 -12.24
CA GLU A 220 6.99 -15.16 -11.06
C GLU A 220 6.36 -13.87 -10.51
N LEU A 221 5.11 -13.94 -10.06
CA LEU A 221 4.33 -12.78 -9.61
C LEU A 221 3.65 -13.04 -8.27
N ARG A 222 3.71 -12.04 -7.39
CA ARG A 222 3.09 -12.03 -6.06
C ARG A 222 2.41 -10.69 -5.81
N TRP A 223 1.34 -10.69 -5.02
CA TRP A 223 0.57 -9.49 -4.70
C TRP A 223 0.33 -9.37 -3.21
N PHE A 224 0.47 -8.15 -2.71
CA PHE A 224 0.29 -7.84 -1.31
C PHE A 224 -0.66 -6.66 -1.19
N THR A 225 -1.72 -6.86 -0.42
CA THR A 225 -2.48 -5.75 0.18
C THR A 225 -1.64 -5.16 1.32
N PRO A 226 -2.06 -4.03 1.91
CA PRO A 226 -1.39 -3.50 3.11
C PRO A 226 -1.34 -4.48 4.30
N GLN A 227 -2.20 -5.51 4.32
CA GLN A 227 -2.33 -6.41 5.47
C GLN A 227 -1.82 -7.83 5.22
N LEU A 228 -1.93 -8.34 4.00
CA LEU A 228 -1.60 -9.74 3.67
C LEU A 228 -1.27 -9.96 2.19
N GLU A 229 -0.58 -11.07 1.91
CA GLU A 229 -0.41 -11.63 0.56
C GLU A 229 -1.71 -12.27 0.05
N ILE A 230 -2.14 -11.92 -1.16
CA ILE A 230 -3.35 -12.48 -1.80
C ILE A 230 -3.00 -13.44 -2.93
N ASP A 231 -3.92 -14.36 -3.20
CA ASP A 231 -3.71 -15.48 -4.11
C ASP A 231 -3.87 -15.12 -5.59
N LEU A 232 -4.64 -14.07 -5.89
CA LEU A 232 -4.91 -13.61 -7.24
C LEU A 232 -5.40 -12.15 -7.24
N CYS A 233 -4.79 -11.30 -8.07
CA CYS A 233 -5.25 -9.93 -8.28
C CYS A 233 -5.22 -9.53 -9.76
N GLY A 234 -6.38 -9.26 -10.36
CA GLY A 234 -6.47 -8.92 -11.78
C GLY A 234 -5.84 -7.58 -12.13
N HIS A 235 -6.22 -6.49 -11.44
CA HIS A 235 -5.76 -5.14 -11.78
C HIS A 235 -4.24 -4.98 -11.58
N ALA A 236 -3.69 -5.53 -10.51
CA ALA A 236 -2.26 -5.50 -10.24
C ALA A 236 -1.45 -6.40 -11.19
N THR A 237 -2.03 -7.49 -11.70
CA THR A 237 -1.43 -8.29 -12.79
C THR A 237 -1.37 -7.50 -14.10
N LEU A 238 -2.46 -6.80 -14.44
CA LEU A 238 -2.51 -5.93 -15.62
C LEU A 238 -1.51 -4.77 -15.50
N ALA A 239 -1.39 -4.18 -14.30
CA ALA A 239 -0.38 -3.16 -14.00
C ALA A 239 1.06 -3.70 -14.15
N ALA A 240 1.35 -4.90 -13.65
CA ALA A 240 2.67 -5.52 -13.82
C ALA A 240 3.00 -5.76 -15.30
N ALA A 241 2.04 -6.28 -16.07
CA ALA A 241 2.19 -6.46 -17.51
C ALA A 241 2.44 -5.13 -18.23
N HIS A 242 1.72 -4.06 -17.87
CA HIS A 242 1.95 -2.72 -18.40
C HIS A 242 3.41 -2.30 -18.24
N ILE A 243 3.96 -2.39 -17.03
CA ILE A 243 5.37 -2.03 -16.75
C ILE A 243 6.37 -2.89 -17.52
N ILE A 244 6.11 -4.19 -17.67
CA ILE A 244 6.98 -5.07 -18.49
C ILE A 244 6.95 -4.66 -19.96
N PHE A 245 5.77 -4.35 -20.49
CA PHE A 245 5.61 -3.94 -21.89
C PHE A 245 6.16 -2.54 -22.18
N THR A 246 6.12 -1.61 -21.22
CA THR A 246 6.50 -0.21 -21.43
C THR A 246 7.90 0.10 -20.90
N GLU A 247 8.17 -0.17 -19.63
CA GLU A 247 9.40 0.25 -18.94
C GLU A 247 10.55 -0.74 -19.10
N MET A 248 10.23 -2.01 -19.32
CA MET A 248 11.20 -3.06 -19.61
C MET A 248 11.31 -3.37 -21.11
N SER A 249 10.54 -2.65 -21.95
CA SER A 249 10.59 -2.73 -23.41
C SER A 249 10.45 -4.16 -23.96
N SER A 250 9.60 -4.99 -23.35
CA SER A 250 9.37 -6.35 -23.83
C SER A 250 8.76 -6.33 -25.23
N MET A 251 9.42 -7.02 -26.17
CA MET A 251 8.98 -7.19 -27.55
C MET A 251 7.94 -8.31 -27.72
N ASN A 252 7.73 -9.11 -26.67
CA ASN A 252 6.73 -10.16 -26.69
C ASN A 252 5.32 -9.57 -26.77
N GLU A 253 4.38 -10.39 -27.26
CA GLU A 253 2.94 -10.07 -27.27
C GLU A 253 2.21 -10.73 -26.10
N GLU A 254 2.84 -11.71 -25.46
CA GLU A 254 2.35 -12.44 -24.28
C GLU A 254 3.36 -12.35 -23.15
N ILE A 255 2.86 -12.14 -21.93
CA ILE A 255 3.60 -12.30 -20.68
C ILE A 255 2.95 -13.46 -19.92
N LYS A 256 3.79 -14.40 -19.48
CA LYS A 256 3.39 -15.48 -18.58
C LYS A 256 3.84 -15.15 -17.17
N PHE A 257 2.91 -15.26 -16.23
CA PHE A 257 3.16 -15.12 -14.81
C PHE A 257 2.93 -16.47 -14.11
N GLN A 258 3.96 -17.04 -13.51
CA GLN A 258 3.80 -18.10 -12.54
C GLN A 258 3.44 -17.50 -11.18
N THR A 259 2.38 -18.02 -10.55
CA THR A 259 1.88 -17.51 -9.27
C THR A 259 1.87 -18.64 -8.25
N LYS A 260 2.01 -18.32 -6.95
CA LYS A 260 2.10 -19.34 -5.90
C LYS A 260 0.87 -20.25 -5.82
N LYS A 261 -0.34 -19.69 -6.00
CA LYS A 261 -1.60 -20.42 -5.75
C LYS A 261 -2.56 -20.46 -6.94
N ALA A 262 -2.58 -19.42 -7.78
CA ALA A 262 -3.50 -19.36 -8.93
C ALA A 262 -2.98 -20.08 -10.19
N GLY A 263 -1.74 -20.61 -10.15
CA GLY A 263 -1.09 -21.24 -11.29
C GLY A 263 -0.54 -20.21 -12.29
N GLU A 264 -0.47 -20.59 -13.57
CA GLU A 264 -0.02 -19.70 -14.63
C GLU A 264 -1.13 -18.71 -15.04
N LEU A 265 -0.80 -17.43 -15.08
CA LEU A 265 -1.61 -16.37 -15.66
C LEU A 265 -0.96 -15.86 -16.93
N LYS A 266 -1.78 -15.53 -17.93
CA LYS A 266 -1.32 -14.94 -19.19
C LYS A 266 -1.92 -13.57 -19.38
N VAL A 267 -1.07 -12.64 -19.80
CA VAL A 267 -1.48 -11.31 -20.25
C VAL A 267 -0.99 -11.10 -21.66
N THR A 268 -1.91 -10.85 -22.59
CA THR A 268 -1.56 -10.49 -23.97
C THR A 268 -1.73 -8.99 -24.19
N ARG A 269 -0.87 -8.40 -25.03
CA ARG A 269 -0.98 -7.01 -25.47
C ARG A 269 -1.50 -6.97 -26.90
N GLN A 270 -2.62 -6.31 -27.11
CA GLN A 270 -3.12 -5.97 -28.43
C GLN A 270 -2.48 -4.64 -28.88
N LYS A 271 -1.64 -4.69 -29.92
CA LYS A 271 -0.82 -3.53 -30.33
C LYS A 271 -1.65 -2.40 -30.92
N GLU A 272 -2.79 -2.72 -31.53
CA GLU A 272 -3.64 -1.78 -32.25
C GLU A 272 -4.37 -0.81 -31.32
N ASN A 273 -4.74 -1.26 -30.12
CA ASN A 273 -5.65 -0.54 -29.21
C ASN A 273 -5.11 -0.42 -27.77
N THR A 274 -3.83 -0.79 -27.55
CA THR A 274 -3.12 -0.78 -26.27
C THR A 274 -3.83 -1.54 -25.13
N LEU A 275 -4.71 -2.49 -25.47
CA LEU A 275 -5.38 -3.32 -24.49
C LEU A 275 -4.46 -4.43 -23.97
N TYR A 276 -4.52 -4.64 -22.66
CA TYR A 276 -3.97 -5.79 -21.99
C TYR A 276 -5.10 -6.75 -21.63
N THR A 277 -5.02 -7.99 -22.08
CA THR A 277 -6.07 -9.00 -21.90
C THR A 277 -5.66 -10.04 -20.87
N LEU A 278 -6.43 -10.16 -19.80
CA LEU A 278 -6.38 -11.22 -18.80
C LEU A 278 -7.30 -12.36 -19.20
N ASN A 279 -6.92 -13.61 -18.90
CA ASN A 279 -7.74 -14.79 -19.16
C ASN A 279 -8.13 -15.47 -17.84
N PHE A 280 -9.42 -15.43 -17.49
CA PHE A 280 -9.96 -16.00 -16.25
C PHE A 280 -10.94 -17.17 -16.52
N PRO A 281 -11.13 -18.07 -15.55
CA PRO A 281 -12.25 -19.00 -15.61
C PRO A 281 -13.58 -18.25 -15.49
N ALA A 282 -14.58 -18.67 -16.27
CA ALA A 282 -15.95 -18.22 -16.11
C ALA A 282 -16.51 -18.73 -14.78
N ARG A 283 -17.35 -17.91 -14.13
CA ARG A 283 -18.03 -18.26 -12.88
C ARG A 283 -19.52 -17.97 -13.02
N PRO A 284 -20.28 -18.87 -13.67
CA PRO A 284 -21.73 -18.72 -13.82
C PRO A 284 -22.42 -18.52 -12.47
N VAL A 285 -23.39 -17.63 -12.44
CA VAL A 285 -24.14 -17.29 -11.24
C VAL A 285 -25.43 -18.10 -11.13
N ALA A 286 -25.84 -18.43 -9.90
CA ALA A 286 -27.12 -19.08 -9.59
C ALA A 286 -28.10 -18.08 -8.95
N LYS A 287 -29.40 -18.21 -9.24
CA LYS A 287 -30.43 -17.40 -8.56
C LYS A 287 -30.42 -17.70 -7.06
N THR A 288 -30.60 -16.67 -6.25
CA THR A 288 -30.71 -16.79 -4.79
C THR A 288 -31.66 -15.74 -4.26
N ASP A 289 -32.13 -15.91 -3.02
CA ASP A 289 -32.89 -14.89 -2.32
C ASP A 289 -32.01 -13.71 -1.91
N LEU A 290 -32.63 -12.53 -1.77
CA LEU A 290 -31.97 -11.34 -1.25
C LEU A 290 -31.65 -11.54 0.24
N PRO A 291 -30.37 -11.47 0.67
CA PRO A 291 -30.04 -11.59 2.08
C PRO A 291 -30.69 -10.51 2.93
N ASP A 292 -31.15 -10.90 4.12
CA ASP A 292 -31.74 -9.98 5.09
C ASP A 292 -30.79 -8.83 5.42
N GLY A 293 -31.33 -7.61 5.50
CA GLY A 293 -30.57 -6.40 5.79
C GLY A 293 -29.73 -5.85 4.64
N LEU A 294 -29.50 -6.60 3.55
CA LEU A 294 -28.62 -6.17 2.45
C LEU A 294 -29.13 -4.89 1.77
N LEU A 295 -30.43 -4.82 1.47
CA LEU A 295 -31.01 -3.64 0.81
C LEU A 295 -30.89 -2.37 1.67
N SER A 296 -31.12 -2.54 2.98
CA SER A 296 -30.97 -1.47 3.97
C SER A 296 -29.50 -1.02 4.08
N ALA A 297 -28.57 -1.97 4.11
CA ALA A 297 -27.13 -1.67 4.14
C ALA A 297 -26.66 -0.94 2.87
N LEU A 298 -27.25 -1.21 1.70
CA LEU A 298 -26.97 -0.47 0.48
C LEU A 298 -27.62 0.92 0.43
N ARG A 299 -28.47 1.23 1.42
CA ARG A 299 -29.36 2.42 1.46
C ARG A 299 -30.10 2.62 0.14
N SER A 300 -30.53 1.51 -0.45
CA SER A 300 -31.18 1.53 -1.75
C SER A 300 -32.68 1.76 -1.58
N ASN A 301 -33.23 2.71 -2.33
CA ASN A 301 -34.67 2.93 -2.43
C ASN A 301 -35.33 2.07 -3.52
N VAL A 302 -34.53 1.32 -4.27
CA VAL A 302 -34.97 0.50 -5.39
C VAL A 302 -34.58 -0.94 -5.12
N THR A 303 -35.53 -1.86 -5.27
CA THR A 303 -35.25 -3.28 -5.08
C THR A 303 -34.60 -3.83 -6.36
N PRO A 304 -33.53 -4.64 -6.27
CA PRO A 304 -32.98 -5.29 -7.46
C PRO A 304 -34.03 -6.19 -8.10
N ILE A 305 -34.10 -6.17 -9.43
CA ILE A 305 -35.05 -6.97 -10.20
C ILE A 305 -34.71 -8.47 -10.16
N GLU A 306 -33.43 -8.79 -9.97
CA GLU A 306 -32.97 -10.16 -9.79
C GLU A 306 -31.76 -10.21 -8.86
N VAL A 307 -31.65 -11.31 -8.12
CA VAL A 307 -30.55 -11.57 -7.19
C VAL A 307 -29.92 -12.91 -7.54
N TYR A 308 -28.59 -12.89 -7.62
CA TYR A 308 -27.78 -14.04 -7.95
C TYR A 308 -26.60 -14.17 -6.99
N LYS A 309 -25.98 -15.35 -6.96
CA LYS A 309 -24.78 -15.61 -6.17
C LYS A 309 -23.85 -16.58 -6.90
N ALA A 310 -22.56 -16.30 -6.78
CA ALA A 310 -21.49 -17.27 -6.96
C ALA A 310 -20.51 -17.13 -5.78
N ARG A 311 -19.32 -16.57 -6.03
CA ARG A 311 -18.45 -16.07 -4.94
C ARG A 311 -19.07 -14.85 -4.26
N ASP A 312 -19.58 -13.94 -5.08
CA ASP A 312 -20.09 -12.63 -4.70
C ASP A 312 -21.62 -12.61 -4.89
N HIS A 313 -22.35 -11.82 -4.10
CA HIS A 313 -23.77 -11.57 -4.40
C HIS A 313 -23.86 -10.58 -5.55
N MET A 314 -24.69 -10.87 -6.53
CA MET A 314 -24.90 -10.02 -7.69
C MET A 314 -26.36 -9.55 -7.72
N LEU A 315 -26.53 -8.24 -7.55
CA LEU A 315 -27.81 -7.55 -7.58
C LEU A 315 -27.97 -6.86 -8.91
N VAL A 316 -29.00 -7.27 -9.65
CA VAL A 316 -29.31 -6.72 -10.96
C VAL A 316 -30.39 -5.66 -10.79
N TYR A 317 -30.11 -4.44 -11.20
CA TYR A 317 -31.02 -3.30 -11.19
C TYR A 317 -31.57 -3.03 -12.60
N GLU A 318 -32.63 -2.23 -12.66
CA GLU A 318 -33.29 -1.88 -13.92
C GLU A 318 -32.45 -0.90 -14.74
N SER A 319 -31.82 0.09 -14.09
CA SER A 319 -31.08 1.16 -14.77
C SER A 319 -29.69 1.44 -14.18
N GLU A 320 -28.82 2.01 -15.00
CA GLU A 320 -27.52 2.53 -14.56
C GLU A 320 -27.66 3.59 -13.45
N ALA A 321 -28.74 4.41 -13.49
CA ALA A 321 -29.03 5.40 -12.45
C ALA A 321 -29.25 4.75 -11.07
N ASP A 322 -29.92 3.59 -11.02
CA ASP A 322 -30.18 2.88 -9.77
C ASP A 322 -28.90 2.35 -9.12
N VAL A 323 -27.93 1.91 -9.93
CA VAL A 323 -26.61 1.48 -9.45
C VAL A 323 -25.80 2.69 -8.98
N ARG A 324 -25.86 3.81 -9.72
CA ARG A 324 -25.11 5.03 -9.43
C ARG A 324 -25.53 5.67 -8.12
N GLN A 325 -26.82 5.67 -7.79
CA GLN A 325 -27.36 6.29 -6.57
C GLN A 325 -27.10 5.50 -5.28
N LEU A 326 -26.64 4.25 -5.37
CA LEU A 326 -26.37 3.45 -4.16
C LEU A 326 -25.37 4.17 -3.25
N SER A 327 -25.68 4.24 -1.95
CA SER A 327 -24.83 4.87 -0.96
C SER A 327 -24.66 3.92 0.23
N PRO A 328 -23.84 2.86 0.09
CA PRO A 328 -23.77 1.82 1.08
C PRO A 328 -23.28 2.33 2.44
N ASP A 329 -23.94 1.87 3.50
CA ASP A 329 -23.42 1.89 4.85
C ASP A 329 -22.41 0.75 5.00
N PHE A 330 -21.13 1.04 4.77
CA PHE A 330 -20.08 0.02 4.77
C PHE A 330 -19.92 -0.69 6.11
N MET A 331 -20.22 -0.02 7.24
CA MET A 331 -20.18 -0.64 8.56
C MET A 331 -21.29 -1.68 8.70
N THR A 332 -22.51 -1.35 8.27
CA THR A 332 -23.62 -2.31 8.27
C THR A 332 -23.37 -3.45 7.30
N LEU A 333 -22.89 -3.13 6.08
CA LEU A 333 -22.63 -4.11 5.04
C LEU A 333 -21.52 -5.11 5.43
N ALA A 334 -20.50 -4.67 6.18
CA ALA A 334 -19.43 -5.55 6.67
C ALA A 334 -19.91 -6.63 7.66
N ASN A 335 -21.05 -6.41 8.33
CA ASN A 335 -21.56 -7.27 9.40
C ASN A 335 -22.70 -8.21 8.94
N ILE A 336 -22.93 -8.36 7.64
CA ILE A 336 -23.92 -9.30 7.12
C ILE A 336 -23.25 -10.67 6.94
N ASP A 337 -23.45 -11.59 7.90
CA ASP A 337 -22.75 -12.89 8.04
C ASP A 337 -22.82 -13.83 6.82
N ALA A 338 -23.67 -13.55 5.83
CA ALA A 338 -23.79 -14.32 4.59
C ALA A 338 -23.10 -13.69 3.37
N VAL A 339 -22.65 -12.43 3.46
CA VAL A 339 -22.23 -11.61 2.31
C VAL A 339 -20.73 -11.33 2.36
N PHE A 340 -19.98 -12.04 1.51
CA PHE A 340 -18.55 -11.74 1.32
C PHE A 340 -18.36 -10.42 0.57
N SER A 341 -19.00 -10.27 -0.59
CA SER A 341 -18.99 -9.03 -1.36
C SER A 341 -20.28 -8.89 -2.18
N VAL A 342 -20.52 -7.69 -2.70
CA VAL A 342 -21.70 -7.32 -3.46
C VAL A 342 -21.31 -6.65 -4.77
N ILE A 343 -21.86 -7.17 -5.86
CA ILE A 343 -21.84 -6.59 -7.19
C ILE A 343 -23.22 -5.98 -7.42
N ALA A 344 -23.29 -4.67 -7.66
CA ALA A 344 -24.49 -4.02 -8.17
C ALA A 344 -24.32 -3.77 -9.67
N THR A 345 -25.26 -4.20 -10.51
CA THR A 345 -25.12 -4.11 -11.97
C THR A 345 -26.44 -3.82 -12.66
N ALA A 346 -26.39 -3.18 -13.82
CA ALA A 346 -27.55 -2.83 -14.64
C ALA A 346 -27.13 -2.70 -16.11
N PRO A 347 -28.09 -2.65 -17.07
CA PRO A 347 -27.78 -2.22 -18.43
C PRO A 347 -27.15 -0.82 -18.41
N GLY A 348 -26.16 -0.58 -19.26
CA GLY A 348 -25.50 0.72 -19.35
C GLY A 348 -26.21 1.64 -20.32
N ASP A 349 -26.10 2.95 -20.10
CA ASP A 349 -26.70 3.95 -21.00
C ASP A 349 -25.89 4.09 -22.30
N GLN A 350 -24.58 3.87 -22.24
CA GLN A 350 -23.61 4.04 -23.35
C GLN A 350 -22.74 2.80 -23.60
N VAL A 351 -22.88 1.80 -22.74
CA VAL A 351 -22.11 0.55 -22.74
C VAL A 351 -23.06 -0.62 -22.53
N ASP A 352 -22.63 -1.84 -22.78
CA ASP A 352 -23.50 -3.02 -22.68
C ASP A 352 -24.07 -3.20 -21.26
N PHE A 353 -23.25 -2.96 -20.24
CA PHE A 353 -23.67 -2.96 -18.84
C PHE A 353 -22.72 -2.13 -17.97
N VAL A 354 -23.18 -1.79 -16.77
CA VAL A 354 -22.36 -1.16 -15.72
C VAL A 354 -22.30 -2.00 -14.45
N SER A 355 -21.30 -1.75 -13.61
CA SER A 355 -21.21 -2.36 -12.29
C SER A 355 -20.61 -1.45 -11.21
N ARG A 356 -20.85 -1.79 -9.94
CA ARG A 356 -20.09 -1.35 -8.75
C ARG A 356 -19.82 -2.57 -7.87
N PHE A 357 -18.75 -2.51 -7.08
CA PHE A 357 -18.27 -3.63 -6.28
C PHE A 357 -17.94 -3.21 -4.85
N PHE A 358 -18.57 -3.86 -3.87
CA PHE A 358 -18.41 -3.56 -2.44
C PHE A 358 -17.94 -4.80 -1.68
N ALA A 359 -16.84 -4.70 -0.93
CA ALA A 359 -16.30 -5.80 -0.13
C ALA A 359 -15.80 -5.34 1.26
N PRO A 360 -16.65 -4.66 2.06
CA PRO A 360 -16.18 -4.03 3.30
C PRO A 360 -15.77 -5.06 4.36
N SER A 361 -16.28 -6.29 4.33
CA SER A 361 -15.82 -7.39 5.20
C SER A 361 -14.37 -7.81 4.89
N ALA A 362 -13.87 -7.52 3.69
CA ALA A 362 -12.47 -7.68 3.29
C ALA A 362 -11.65 -6.39 3.46
N GLY A 363 -12.18 -5.38 4.16
CA GLY A 363 -11.52 -4.09 4.39
C GLY A 363 -11.54 -3.15 3.18
N ILE A 364 -12.30 -3.47 2.13
CA ILE A 364 -12.42 -2.66 0.91
C ILE A 364 -13.85 -2.10 0.82
N PRO A 365 -14.11 -0.85 1.23
CA PRO A 365 -15.45 -0.28 1.17
C PRO A 365 -16.08 -0.40 -0.22
N GLU A 366 -15.39 0.13 -1.24
CA GLU A 366 -15.72 -0.01 -2.65
C GLU A 366 -14.42 -0.20 -3.45
N ASP A 367 -14.38 -1.23 -4.29
CA ASP A 367 -13.23 -1.50 -5.16
C ASP A 367 -13.37 -0.68 -6.45
N PRO A 368 -12.36 0.12 -6.86
CA PRO A 368 -12.48 0.97 -8.04
C PRO A 368 -12.80 0.20 -9.33
N VAL A 369 -12.08 -0.91 -9.57
CA VAL A 369 -12.29 -1.79 -10.72
C VAL A 369 -11.94 -3.23 -10.38
N THR A 370 -12.91 -4.13 -10.49
CA THR A 370 -12.79 -5.52 -10.03
C THR A 370 -12.79 -6.49 -11.21
N GLY A 371 -11.61 -6.77 -11.76
CA GLY A 371 -11.47 -7.72 -12.88
C GLY A 371 -12.07 -9.10 -12.58
N SER A 372 -11.94 -9.60 -11.34
CA SER A 372 -12.48 -10.91 -10.96
C SER A 372 -14.02 -10.97 -10.86
N ALA A 373 -14.70 -9.82 -10.74
CA ALA A 373 -16.17 -9.75 -10.77
C ALA A 373 -16.70 -10.08 -12.17
N HIS A 374 -15.90 -9.84 -13.20
CA HIS A 374 -16.27 -10.09 -14.60
C HIS A 374 -16.31 -11.58 -14.94
N CYS A 375 -15.70 -12.45 -14.12
CA CYS A 375 -15.94 -13.89 -14.19
C CYS A 375 -17.42 -14.25 -14.06
N SER A 376 -18.19 -13.46 -13.29
CA SER A 376 -19.63 -13.62 -13.08
C SER A 376 -20.46 -12.73 -14.01
N LEU A 377 -20.07 -11.45 -14.14
CA LEU A 377 -20.82 -10.46 -14.92
C LEU A 377 -20.84 -10.78 -16.41
N THR A 378 -19.69 -11.14 -16.99
CA THR A 378 -19.56 -11.37 -18.43
C THR A 378 -20.47 -12.51 -18.93
N PRO A 379 -20.46 -13.74 -18.38
CA PRO A 379 -21.34 -14.79 -18.87
C PRO A 379 -22.83 -14.47 -18.65
N TYR A 380 -23.16 -13.76 -17.55
CA TYR A 380 -24.52 -13.34 -17.27
C TYR A 380 -25.05 -12.33 -18.31
N TRP A 381 -24.33 -11.23 -18.52
CA TRP A 381 -24.72 -10.20 -19.47
C TRP A 381 -24.62 -10.68 -20.91
N ALA A 382 -23.64 -11.53 -21.23
CA ALA A 382 -23.50 -12.13 -22.56
C ALA A 382 -24.76 -12.93 -22.94
N LYS A 383 -25.24 -13.76 -22.01
CA LYS A 383 -26.47 -14.52 -22.18
C LYS A 383 -27.70 -13.61 -22.27
N ARG A 384 -27.80 -12.59 -21.42
CA ARG A 384 -28.96 -11.68 -21.37
C ARG A 384 -29.08 -10.81 -22.62
N LEU A 385 -27.95 -10.38 -23.18
CA LEU A 385 -27.87 -9.50 -24.34
C LEU A 385 -27.73 -10.26 -25.67
N GLY A 386 -27.46 -11.56 -25.64
CA GLY A 386 -27.19 -12.37 -26.85
C GLY A 386 -25.88 -11.98 -27.55
N LYS A 387 -24.87 -11.52 -26.80
CA LYS A 387 -23.58 -11.01 -27.31
C LYS A 387 -22.41 -11.62 -26.55
N ASN A 388 -21.36 -12.07 -27.23
CA ASN A 388 -20.16 -12.61 -26.55
C ASN A 388 -19.08 -11.57 -26.27
N GLN A 389 -19.01 -10.49 -27.05
CA GLN A 389 -18.13 -9.35 -26.81
C GLN A 389 -18.93 -8.23 -26.16
N LEU A 390 -18.45 -7.74 -25.03
CA LEU A 390 -19.12 -6.76 -24.20
C LEU A 390 -18.16 -5.62 -23.85
N HIS A 391 -18.63 -4.39 -23.95
CA HIS A 391 -17.97 -3.20 -23.43
C HIS A 391 -18.70 -2.74 -22.18
N THR A 392 -17.97 -2.45 -21.10
CA THR A 392 -18.57 -2.15 -19.79
C THR A 392 -17.78 -1.12 -19.00
N TYR A 393 -18.49 -0.42 -18.11
CA TYR A 393 -17.88 0.40 -17.07
C TYR A 393 -18.14 -0.14 -15.67
N GLN A 394 -17.10 -0.18 -14.83
CA GLN A 394 -17.28 -0.18 -13.38
C GLN A 394 -17.38 1.27 -12.91
N ILE A 395 -18.58 1.73 -12.56
CA ILE A 395 -18.91 3.13 -12.29
C ILE A 395 -18.69 3.52 -10.82
N SER A 396 -17.55 3.09 -10.27
CA SER A 396 -17.04 3.61 -8.99
C SER A 396 -16.65 5.09 -9.13
N ALA A 397 -16.26 5.73 -8.03
CA ALA A 397 -15.77 7.12 -8.05
C ALA A 397 -14.58 7.35 -9.01
N ARG A 398 -13.76 6.32 -9.26
CA ARG A 398 -12.61 6.40 -10.17
C ARG A 398 -12.94 5.96 -11.60
N LYS A 399 -14.04 5.24 -11.81
CA LYS A 399 -14.46 4.65 -13.09
C LYS A 399 -13.41 3.71 -13.73
N GLY A 400 -13.83 2.51 -14.11
CA GLY A 400 -13.01 1.57 -14.88
C GLY A 400 -13.65 1.20 -16.19
N GLU A 401 -12.88 1.14 -17.26
CA GLU A 401 -13.32 0.68 -18.59
C GLU A 401 -12.78 -0.71 -18.89
N LEU A 402 -13.66 -1.63 -19.29
CA LEU A 402 -13.29 -3.00 -19.61
C LEU A 402 -13.96 -3.48 -20.90
N TRP A 403 -13.22 -4.29 -21.65
CA TRP A 403 -13.72 -5.07 -22.78
C TRP A 403 -13.65 -6.54 -22.43
N CYS A 404 -14.80 -7.19 -22.38
CA CYS A 404 -14.92 -8.57 -21.96
C CYS A 404 -15.35 -9.46 -23.11
N GLU A 405 -14.82 -10.67 -23.16
CA GLU A 405 -15.24 -11.70 -24.11
C GLU A 405 -15.64 -12.97 -23.36
N ASN A 406 -16.87 -13.42 -23.59
CA ASN A 406 -17.37 -14.71 -23.11
C ASN A 406 -16.95 -15.82 -24.08
N GLN A 407 -16.10 -16.74 -23.63
CA GLN A 407 -15.64 -17.90 -24.40
C GLN A 407 -16.18 -19.22 -23.84
N GLY A 408 -17.30 -19.17 -23.11
CA GLY A 408 -17.93 -20.34 -22.49
C GLY A 408 -17.39 -20.60 -21.09
N ASP A 409 -16.40 -21.47 -20.95
CA ASP A 409 -15.76 -21.80 -19.67
C ASP A 409 -14.67 -20.79 -19.27
N ARG A 410 -14.29 -19.89 -20.19
CA ARG A 410 -13.33 -18.80 -19.99
C ARG A 410 -13.95 -17.44 -20.25
N VAL A 411 -13.42 -16.43 -19.56
CA VAL A 411 -13.72 -15.02 -19.75
C VAL A 411 -12.41 -14.29 -19.99
N LEU A 412 -12.32 -13.58 -21.12
CA LEU A 412 -11.24 -12.63 -21.36
C LEU A 412 -11.67 -11.27 -20.82
N VAL A 413 -10.81 -10.62 -20.05
CA VAL A 413 -11.04 -9.29 -19.49
C VAL A 413 -9.90 -8.39 -19.91
N SER A 414 -10.22 -7.39 -20.73
CA SER A 414 -9.23 -6.48 -21.30
C SER A 414 -9.41 -5.07 -20.76
N GLY A 415 -8.30 -4.37 -20.57
CA GLY A 415 -8.30 -2.98 -20.14
C GLY A 415 -7.00 -2.28 -20.52
N LYS A 416 -7.07 -0.95 -20.55
CA LYS A 416 -5.88 -0.10 -20.69
C LYS A 416 -5.21 0.10 -19.33
N ALA A 417 -3.98 0.59 -19.34
CA ALA A 417 -3.31 1.06 -18.13
C ALA A 417 -2.42 2.25 -18.43
N ILE A 418 -2.25 3.10 -17.42
CA ILE A 418 -1.41 4.30 -17.48
C ILE A 418 -0.53 4.39 -16.23
N THR A 419 0.76 4.70 -16.43
CA THR A 419 1.70 4.91 -15.31
C THR A 419 1.53 6.33 -14.75
N TYR A 420 1.14 6.42 -13.48
CA TYR A 420 1.01 7.68 -12.74
C TYR A 420 2.36 8.17 -12.18
N LEU A 421 3.12 7.26 -11.57
CA LEU A 421 4.37 7.58 -10.88
C LEU A 421 5.47 6.57 -11.20
N LYS A 422 6.70 7.06 -11.31
CA LYS A 422 7.93 6.26 -11.39
C LYS A 422 8.90 6.75 -10.31
N GLY A 423 9.50 5.83 -9.56
CA GLY A 423 10.42 6.19 -8.47
C GLY A 423 11.29 5.04 -8.00
N GLU A 424 11.96 5.27 -6.86
CA GLU A 424 12.77 4.28 -6.16
C GLU A 424 12.41 4.30 -4.67
N ILE A 425 12.21 3.13 -4.07
CA ILE A 425 12.12 2.96 -2.62
C ILE A 425 13.50 2.58 -2.06
N ASN A 426 13.76 3.06 -0.84
CA ASN A 426 14.98 2.86 -0.08
C ASN A 426 14.70 1.87 1.05
N VAL A 427 15.30 0.69 1.01
CA VAL A 427 15.05 -0.40 1.99
C VAL A 427 16.31 -0.97 2.62
#